data_AF-A0A3N5LV27-F1
#
_entry.id   AF-A0A3N5LV27-F1
#
_cell.length_a   1.000
_cell.length_b   1.000
_cell.length_c   1.000
_cell.angle_alpha   90.00
_cell.angle_beta   90.00
_cell.angle_gamma   90.00
#
_symmetry.space_group_name_H-M   'P 1'
#
loop_
_entity.id
_entity.type
_entity.pdbx_description
1 polymer ?
#
loop_
_entity_poly.entity_id
_entity_poly.type
_entity_poly.pdbx_seq_one_letter_code
_entity_poly.pdbx_strand_id
1 'polypeptide(L)'
;MQSTMKSNLNTLGVDKLVVNSQAVELCLKPNEVIALEGDRRGVEIVSGRGILWITQDGDYEDHILNPGERFTITRRGPVLIQGMSAIKDF
;
A
#
# COMPACT_ATOMS: atom_id res chain seq x y z
N MET A 1 27.51 -43.28 22.43
CA MET A 1 26.65 -42.91 23.57
C MET A 1 26.85 -41.40 23.77
N GLN A 2 25.91 -40.47 23.62
CA GLN A 2 24.48 -40.42 23.33
C GLN A 2 24.29 -39.27 22.31
N SER A 3 23.56 -39.50 21.22
CA SER A 3 22.16 -39.08 21.00
C SER A 3 21.98 -37.60 20.63
N THR A 4 21.51 -37.44 19.39
CA THR A 4 21.09 -36.24 18.67
C THR A 4 19.97 -35.46 19.36
N MET A 5 19.95 -34.14 19.17
CA MET A 5 18.70 -33.38 19.18
C MET A 5 18.74 -32.30 18.09
N LYS A 6 18.27 -32.67 16.89
CA LYS A 6 17.85 -31.71 15.86
C LYS A 6 16.45 -31.26 16.26
N SER A 7 16.27 -30.01 16.67
CA SER A 7 14.94 -29.46 16.92
C SER A 7 14.27 -29.14 15.57
N ASN A 8 13.33 -30.01 15.18
CA ASN A 8 12.38 -29.76 14.10
C ASN A 8 11.36 -28.71 14.56
N LEU A 9 11.33 -27.56 13.87
CA LEU A 9 10.28 -26.56 14.01
C LEU A 9 9.31 -26.66 12.83
N ASN A 10 8.59 -27.78 12.75
CA ASN A 10 7.44 -27.95 11.85
C ASN A 10 6.21 -28.29 12.70
N THR A 11 5.67 -27.31 13.41
CA THR A 11 4.34 -27.41 14.03
C THR A 11 3.73 -26.01 14.06
N LEU A 12 2.64 -25.81 13.31
CA LEU A 12 1.95 -24.54 12.99
C LEU A 12 2.53 -23.83 11.75
N GLY A 13 2.05 -24.25 10.57
CA GLY A 13 2.52 -23.84 9.25
C GLY A 13 2.41 -22.33 8.96
N VAL A 14 3.50 -21.63 9.20
CA VAL A 14 4.00 -20.52 8.39
C VAL A 14 5.52 -20.69 8.36
N ASP A 15 6.00 -21.58 7.49
CA ASP A 15 7.41 -22.03 7.48
C ASP A 15 8.43 -20.91 7.19
N LYS A 16 7.98 -19.72 6.80
CA LYS A 16 8.81 -18.52 6.71
C LYS A 16 7.94 -17.29 6.47
N LEU A 17 7.88 -16.35 7.41
CA LEU A 17 7.43 -14.99 7.08
C LEU A 17 8.60 -14.28 6.36
N VAL A 18 8.61 -14.34 5.04
CA VAL A 18 9.54 -13.56 4.23
C VAL A 18 8.90 -12.20 3.98
N VAL A 19 9.25 -11.20 4.80
CA VAL A 19 8.89 -9.81 4.53
C VAL A 19 9.92 -9.22 3.57
N ASN A 20 9.55 -9.05 2.31
CA ASN A 20 10.34 -8.24 1.37
C ASN A 20 9.60 -6.92 1.17
N SER A 21 9.76 -5.99 2.12
CA SER A 21 9.14 -4.67 2.03
C SER A 21 10.09 -3.69 1.36
N GLN A 22 9.83 -3.38 0.09
CA GLN A 22 10.39 -2.19 -0.55
C GLN A 22 9.33 -1.09 -0.49
N ALA A 23 9.65 0.01 0.19
CA ALA A 23 8.82 1.20 0.22
C ALA A 23 9.50 2.32 -0.56
N VAL A 24 8.70 3.09 -1.28
CA VAL A 24 9.14 4.32 -1.93
C VAL A 24 8.32 5.45 -1.33
N GLU A 25 8.99 6.47 -0.82
CA GLU A 25 8.36 7.70 -0.38
C GLU A 25 8.34 8.71 -1.52
N LEU A 26 7.16 9.28 -1.79
CA LEU A 26 6.97 10.32 -2.79
C LEU A 26 6.33 11.54 -2.12
N CYS A 27 6.81 12.73 -2.48
CA CYS A 27 6.24 13.98 -2.03
C CYS A 27 5.45 14.59 -3.19
N LEU A 28 4.12 14.51 -3.10
CA LEU A 28 3.21 15.10 -4.08
C LEU A 28 2.89 16.53 -3.68
N LYS A 29 3.05 17.48 -4.61
CA LYS A 29 2.50 18.82 -4.46
C LYS A 29 0.97 18.78 -4.59
N PRO A 30 0.26 19.80 -4.09
CA PRO A 30 -1.17 19.93 -4.36
C PRO A 30 -1.46 19.88 -5.87
N ASN A 31 -2.47 19.07 -6.23
CA ASN A 31 -2.92 18.75 -7.58
C ASN A 31 -1.93 17.94 -8.44
N GLU A 32 -0.76 17.57 -7.92
CA GLU A 32 0.16 16.66 -8.61
C GLU A 32 -0.45 15.26 -8.63
N VAL A 33 -0.41 14.63 -9.81
CA VAL A 33 -0.96 13.29 -10.04
C VAL A 33 0.16 12.35 -10.44
N ILE A 34 0.19 11.17 -9.84
CA ILE A 34 0.98 10.04 -10.31
C ILE A 34 0.07 8.90 -10.72
N ALA A 35 0.50 8.12 -11.71
CA ALA A 35 -0.17 6.91 -12.15
C ALA A 35 0.69 5.70 -11.79
N LEU A 36 0.09 4.74 -11.09
CA LEU A 36 0.66 3.42 -10.90
C LEU A 36 0.11 2.50 -11.99
N GLU A 37 0.93 2.29 -13.01
CA GLU A 37 0.59 1.43 -14.14
C GLU A 37 0.84 -0.06 -13.86
N GLY A 38 0.11 -0.91 -14.61
CA GLY A 38 0.23 -2.37 -14.57
C GLY A 38 -0.57 -3.03 -13.44
N ASP A 39 -0.34 -4.33 -13.22
CA ASP A 39 -0.99 -5.07 -12.13
C ASP A 39 -0.26 -4.80 -10.81
N ARG A 40 -0.84 -3.92 -9.98
CA ARG A 40 -0.30 -3.49 -8.69
C ARG A 40 -1.06 -4.04 -7.49
N ARG A 41 -1.87 -5.09 -7.68
CA ARG A 41 -2.65 -5.68 -6.59
C ARG A 41 -1.77 -6.11 -5.42
N GLY A 42 -2.22 -5.79 -4.21
CA GLY A 42 -1.49 -6.04 -2.96
C GLY A 42 -0.48 -4.95 -2.59
N VAL A 43 -0.24 -3.95 -3.44
CA VAL A 43 0.50 -2.74 -3.03
C VAL A 43 -0.38 -1.90 -2.10
N GLU A 44 0.23 -1.39 -1.04
CA GLU A 44 -0.39 -0.48 -0.08
C GLU A 44 0.09 0.94 -0.33
N ILE A 45 -0.86 1.88 -0.40
CA ILE A 45 -0.63 3.32 -0.47
C ILE A 45 -0.97 3.87 0.91
N VAL A 46 -0.02 4.60 1.51
CA VAL A 46 -0.19 5.23 2.82
C VAL A 46 -0.04 6.73 2.67
N SER A 47 -1.00 7.50 3.15
CA SER A 47 -0.81 8.95 3.26
C SER A 47 0.05 9.25 4.48
N GLY A 48 1.34 9.50 4.29
CA GLY A 48 2.23 9.85 5.41
C GLY A 48 1.92 11.23 6.00
N ARG A 49 1.72 12.23 5.13
CA ARG A 49 1.31 13.60 5.49
C ARG A 49 0.40 14.16 4.40
N GLY A 50 -0.57 14.98 4.80
CA GLY A 50 -1.55 15.58 3.89
C GLY A 50 -2.67 14.61 3.51
N ILE A 51 -3.48 15.03 2.54
CA ILE A 51 -4.63 14.25 2.06
C ILE A 51 -4.33 13.79 0.63
N LEU A 52 -4.66 12.53 0.33
CA LEU A 52 -4.59 11.98 -1.02
C LEU A 52 -6.00 11.70 -1.55
N TRP A 53 -6.22 11.96 -2.83
CA TRP A 53 -7.33 11.42 -3.60
C TRP A 53 -6.82 10.26 -4.45
N ILE A 54 -7.55 9.16 -4.49
CA ILE A 54 -7.19 7.95 -5.22
C ILE A 54 -8.39 7.48 -6.02
N THR A 55 -8.17 7.16 -7.29
CA THR A 55 -9.13 6.41 -8.09
C THR A 55 -8.46 5.18 -8.68
N GLN A 56 -9.20 4.09 -8.78
CA GLN A 56 -8.73 2.81 -9.28
C GLN A 56 -9.64 2.35 -10.43
N ASP A 57 -9.04 1.92 -11.53
CA ASP A 57 -9.81 1.31 -12.62
C ASP A 57 -10.64 0.10 -12.14
N GLY A 58 -11.91 0.07 -12.53
CA GLY A 58 -12.88 -0.93 -12.10
C GLY A 58 -13.34 -0.81 -10.64
N ASP A 59 -12.92 0.23 -9.91
CA ASP A 59 -13.57 0.68 -8.68
C ASP A 59 -14.55 1.82 -9.03
N TYR A 60 -15.76 1.77 -8.46
CA TYR A 60 -16.80 2.76 -8.74
C TYR A 60 -16.75 3.95 -7.78
N GLU A 61 -15.87 3.89 -6.78
CA GLU A 61 -15.71 4.92 -5.77
C GLU A 61 -14.29 5.49 -5.82
N ASP A 62 -14.22 6.81 -5.64
CA ASP A 62 -12.97 7.48 -5.33
C ASP A 62 -12.72 7.42 -3.83
N HIS A 63 -11.44 7.37 -3.46
CA HIS A 63 -11.00 7.22 -2.08
C HIS A 63 -10.22 8.45 -1.63
N ILE A 64 -10.53 8.93 -0.43
CA ILE A 64 -9.75 9.97 0.25
C ILE A 64 -8.97 9.32 1.37
N LEU A 65 -7.65 9.51 1.39
CA LEU A 65 -6.80 9.12 2.51
C LEU A 65 -6.35 10.34 3.31
N ASN A 66 -6.79 10.41 4.56
CA ASN A 66 -6.26 11.31 5.56
C ASN A 66 -4.87 10.84 6.03
N PRO A 67 -4.09 11.69 6.73
CA PRO A 67 -2.78 11.29 7.26
C PRO A 67 -2.88 10.03 8.13
N GLY A 68 -2.03 9.05 7.85
CA GLY A 68 -1.97 7.75 8.53
C GLY A 68 -2.91 6.68 7.98
N GLU A 69 -3.85 7.05 7.11
CA GLU A 69 -4.74 6.08 6.47
C GLU A 69 -4.05 5.35 5.31
N ARG A 70 -4.57 4.15 5.02
CA ARG A 70 -4.03 3.24 4.01
C ARG A 70 -5.09 2.82 3.00
N PHE A 71 -4.69 2.66 1.76
CA PHE A 71 -5.49 2.06 0.69
C PHE A 71 -4.70 0.89 0.08
N THR A 72 -5.33 -0.29 -0.01
CA THR A 72 -4.74 -1.45 -0.68
C THR A 72 -5.32 -1.56 -2.08
N ILE A 73 -4.46 -1.63 -3.09
CA ILE A 73 -4.87 -1.87 -4.48
C ILE A 73 -5.41 -3.31 -4.57
N THR A 74 -6.70 -3.47 -4.88
CA THR A 74 -7.34 -4.80 -4.94
C THR A 74 -7.74 -5.22 -6.35
N ARG A 75 -7.90 -4.26 -7.28
CA ARG A 75 -8.25 -4.52 -8.68
C ARG A 75 -7.06 -4.39 -9.62
N ARG A 76 -7.20 -4.98 -10.81
CA ARG A 76 -6.24 -4.82 -11.91
C ARG A 76 -6.48 -3.48 -12.58
N GLY A 77 -5.45 -2.95 -13.23
CA GLY A 77 -5.54 -1.70 -13.99
C GLY A 77 -4.86 -0.54 -13.27
N PRO A 78 -4.81 0.63 -13.93
CA PRO A 78 -4.13 1.79 -13.41
C PRO A 78 -4.79 2.31 -12.12
N VAL A 79 -3.95 2.88 -11.25
CA VAL A 79 -4.40 3.64 -10.07
C VAL A 79 -3.82 5.04 -10.17
N LEU A 80 -4.67 6.05 -10.09
CA LEU A 80 -4.22 7.44 -10.03
C LEU A 80 -4.23 7.92 -8.58
N ILE A 81 -3.18 8.63 -8.20
CA ILE A 81 -3.01 9.19 -6.86
C ILE A 81 -2.73 10.67 -7.02
N GLN A 82 -3.53 11.52 -6.39
CA GLN A 82 -3.37 12.96 -6.40
C GLN A 82 -3.11 13.50 -4.99
N GLY A 83 -2.11 14.37 -4.86
CA GLY A 83 -1.96 15.17 -3.64
C GLY A 83 -3.05 16.24 -3.57
N MET A 84 -3.86 16.28 -2.52
CA MET A 84 -4.91 17.28 -2.39
C MET A 84 -4.38 18.57 -1.78
N SER A 85 -4.85 19.71 -2.27
CA SER A 85 -4.73 20.97 -1.53
C SER A 85 -5.59 20.92 -0.28
N ALA A 86 -5.13 21.53 0.82
CA ALA A 86 -6.01 21.80 1.95
C ALA A 86 -7.26 22.53 1.43
N ILE A 87 -8.45 22.01 1.75
CA ILE A 87 -9.71 22.67 1.42
C ILE A 87 -9.63 24.06 2.06
N LYS A 88 -9.65 25.11 1.23
CA LYS A 88 -9.97 26.44 1.72
C LYS A 88 -11.48 26.47 1.86
N ASP A 89 -11.95 26.62 3.09
CA ASP A 89 -13.35 26.94 3.37
C ASP A 89 -13.75 28.13 2.48
N PHE A 90 -14.82 27.97 1.70
CA PHE A 90 -15.46 29.04 0.93
C PHE A 90 -16.53 29.72 1.78
#